data_AF-A0A543KDD2-F1
#
_entry.id   AF-A0A543KDD2-F1
#
_cell.length_a   1.000
_cell.length_b   1.000
_cell.length_c   1.000
_cell.angle_alpha   90.00
_cell.angle_beta   90.00
_cell.angle_gamma   90.00
#
_symmetry.space_group_name_H-M   'P 1'
#
loop_
_entity.id
_entity.type
_entity.pdbx_description
1 polymer ?
#
loop_
_entity_poly.entity_id
_entity_poly.type
_entity_poly.pdbx_seq_one_letter_code
_entity_poly.pdbx_strand_id
1 'polypeptide(L)'
;MTHIAAGCGLVLASGLWLTGCTWTPGAVETAAPAPEAASPPPPQRAQIEVTAPTDSVSAYFEALEERRLSDGLMRSERSPRDLPFSARDLEDIFVQIALYEEYSVTGDRIVERASPTVLRRWQDPVRMRLDFGDAVPASVQASDRRFVSGYASRLSRLTGQPISVVENDANFHVLVVNEAERQAIAPRLTRLVPGIDQVTLDLVRDLPLSVSCLVLAFSRSGTDVYTDAIAVIRAELPELSRRACYYEELAQGMGLPNDSPRARPSLFNDTAEFAVLTTLDEQLLRMLYDPRLRIGMREREARPVIRRIAAELMGGES
;
A
#
# COMPACT_ATOMS: atom_id res chain seq x y z
N MET A 1 10.63 8.61 72.99
CA MET A 1 10.06 8.38 74.33
C MET A 1 9.31 9.63 74.74
N THR A 2 8.03 9.45 75.08
CA THR A 2 7.20 10.26 76.01
C THR A 2 7.10 11.77 75.76
N HIS A 3 6.02 12.26 75.13
CA HIS A 3 4.76 12.74 75.76
C HIS A 3 4.97 13.78 76.88
N ILE A 4 4.33 14.95 76.75
CA ILE A 4 3.32 15.47 77.68
C ILE A 4 2.65 16.71 77.07
N ALA A 5 1.33 16.75 77.25
CA ALA A 5 0.39 17.77 76.82
C ALA A 5 0.01 18.72 77.97
N ALA A 6 -0.82 19.70 77.61
CA ALA A 6 -1.85 20.38 78.40
C ALA A 6 -1.52 21.80 78.93
N GLY A 7 -2.49 22.69 78.70
CA GLY A 7 -2.58 24.00 79.36
C GLY A 7 -3.52 25.00 78.67
N CYS A 8 -4.83 24.79 78.82
CA CYS A 8 -5.89 25.74 78.42
C CYS A 8 -5.81 27.08 79.20
N GLY A 9 -6.12 28.18 78.52
CA GLY A 9 -6.47 29.47 79.15
C GLY A 9 -7.36 30.31 78.22
N LEU A 10 -8.66 30.39 78.53
CA LEU A 10 -9.63 31.31 77.93
C LEU A 10 -9.30 32.76 78.31
N VAL A 11 -9.35 33.70 77.36
CA VAL A 11 -9.90 35.05 77.59
C VAL A 11 -10.61 35.56 76.33
N LEU A 12 -11.80 36.10 76.56
CA LEU A 12 -12.71 36.79 75.65
C LEU A 12 -12.07 37.99 74.93
N ALA A 13 -12.52 38.30 73.72
CA ALA A 13 -13.38 39.46 73.45
C ALA A 13 -13.33 39.93 71.98
N SER A 14 -14.53 40.07 71.41
CA SER A 14 -14.97 41.14 70.51
C SER A 14 -14.23 41.41 69.18
N GLY A 15 -14.94 41.08 68.10
CA GLY A 15 -15.34 42.08 67.11
C GLY A 15 -14.37 42.31 65.95
N LEU A 16 -14.77 41.88 64.75
CA LEU A 16 -15.17 42.78 63.66
C LEU A 16 -15.74 41.93 62.52
N TRP A 17 -16.97 42.21 62.14
CA TRP A 17 -17.57 41.69 60.92
C TRP A 17 -16.90 42.35 59.72
N LEU A 18 -16.13 41.58 58.95
CA LEU A 18 -15.78 41.91 57.58
C LEU A 18 -16.38 40.83 56.69
N THR A 19 -17.35 41.25 55.88
CA THR A 19 -17.99 40.47 54.83
C THR A 19 -16.94 40.08 53.79
N GLY A 20 -16.42 38.86 53.88
CA GLY A 20 -15.64 38.23 52.83
C GLY A 20 -16.57 37.57 51.81
N CYS A 21 -16.65 38.12 50.61
CA CYS A 21 -17.18 37.39 49.45
C CYS A 21 -16.26 36.19 49.19
N THR A 22 -16.71 34.99 49.54
CA THR A 22 -16.04 33.76 49.10
C THR A 22 -16.35 33.57 47.62
N TRP A 23 -15.39 33.93 46.77
CA TRP A 23 -15.38 33.54 45.38
C TRP A 23 -15.06 32.04 45.32
N THR A 24 -16.08 31.22 45.13
CA THR A 24 -15.92 29.81 44.77
C THR A 24 -15.58 29.76 43.28
N PRO A 25 -14.39 29.27 42.88
CA PRO A 25 -14.14 29.00 41.47
C PRO A 25 -15.12 27.91 41.05
N GLY A 26 -16.03 28.26 40.13
CA GLY A 26 -16.93 27.29 39.51
C GLY A 26 -16.10 26.18 38.87
N ALA A 27 -16.52 24.93 39.07
CA ALA A 27 -15.97 23.81 38.32
C ALA A 27 -16.11 24.14 36.83
N VAL A 28 -14.97 24.26 36.15
CA VAL A 28 -14.97 24.30 34.68
C VAL A 28 -15.42 22.93 34.24
N GLU A 29 -16.67 22.86 33.80
CA GLU A 29 -17.20 21.71 33.09
C GLU A 29 -16.34 21.57 31.83
N THR A 30 -15.37 20.65 31.87
CA THR A 30 -14.60 20.26 30.69
C THR A 30 -15.61 19.69 29.71
N ALA A 31 -15.96 20.49 28.71
CA ALA A 31 -16.75 20.05 27.58
C ALA A 31 -16.15 18.72 27.08
N ALA A 32 -16.99 17.69 27.00
CA ALA A 32 -16.60 16.43 26.37
C ALA A 32 -15.99 16.75 24.99
N PRO A 33 -14.90 16.06 24.58
CA PRO A 33 -14.35 16.26 23.25
C PRO A 33 -15.48 16.07 22.24
N ALA A 34 -15.65 17.04 21.34
CA ALA A 34 -16.61 16.95 20.26
C ALA A 34 -16.40 15.61 19.54
N PRO A 35 -17.47 14.90 19.16
CA PRO A 35 -17.33 13.68 18.37
C PRO A 35 -16.51 14.05 17.13
N GLU A 36 -15.35 13.41 16.99
CA GLU A 36 -14.50 13.55 15.82
C GLU A 36 -15.38 13.29 14.61
N ALA A 37 -15.58 14.31 13.77
CA ALA A 37 -16.41 14.20 12.60
C ALA A 37 -15.91 13.00 11.80
N ALA A 38 -16.77 12.00 11.59
CA ALA A 38 -16.41 10.83 10.82
C ALA A 38 -15.85 11.30 9.48
N SER A 39 -14.57 11.03 9.24
CA SER A 39 -13.96 11.34 7.96
C SER A 39 -14.77 10.66 6.85
N PRO A 40 -14.98 11.33 5.71
CA PRO A 40 -15.72 10.73 4.60
C PRO A 40 -15.12 9.35 4.27
N PRO A 41 -15.95 8.36 3.89
CA PRO A 41 -15.45 7.07 3.48
C PRO A 41 -14.40 7.26 2.38
N PRO A 42 -13.32 6.47 2.38
CA PRO A 42 -12.31 6.55 1.34
C PRO A 42 -12.97 6.40 -0.04
N PRO A 43 -12.45 7.07 -1.09
CA PRO A 43 -12.95 6.86 -2.43
C PRO A 43 -12.85 5.38 -2.74
N GLN A 44 -13.99 4.73 -2.87
CA GLN A 44 -14.06 3.32 -3.22
C GLN A 44 -13.62 3.21 -4.68
N ARG A 45 -12.72 2.25 -4.99
CA ARG A 45 -12.39 1.87 -6.37
C ARG A 45 -13.65 1.94 -7.22
N ALA A 46 -13.65 2.73 -8.29
CA ALA A 46 -14.81 2.87 -9.14
C ALA A 46 -15.12 1.49 -9.74
N GLN A 47 -16.10 0.79 -9.15
CA GLN A 47 -16.45 -0.55 -9.57
C GLN A 47 -17.20 -0.41 -10.88
N ILE A 48 -16.55 -0.81 -11.97
CA ILE A 48 -17.21 -0.97 -13.26
C ILE A 48 -18.17 -2.13 -13.09
N GLU A 49 -19.47 -1.84 -13.13
CA GLU A 49 -20.51 -2.85 -13.04
C GLU A 49 -20.49 -3.68 -14.35
N VAL A 50 -20.17 -4.96 -14.22
CA VAL A 50 -20.12 -5.90 -15.33
C VAL A 50 -21.24 -6.91 -15.14
N THR A 51 -22.18 -6.96 -16.08
CA THR A 51 -23.23 -7.99 -16.12
C THR A 51 -22.68 -9.25 -16.77
N ALA A 52 -21.75 -9.94 -16.09
CA ALA A 52 -21.26 -11.24 -16.56
C ALA A 52 -22.16 -12.39 -16.04
N PRO A 53 -22.26 -13.51 -16.77
CA PRO A 53 -22.85 -14.73 -16.20
C PRO A 53 -22.06 -15.11 -14.94
N THR A 54 -22.75 -15.26 -13.82
CA THR A 54 -22.17 -15.55 -12.50
C THR A 54 -21.41 -16.87 -12.42
N ASP A 55 -21.50 -17.70 -13.47
CA ASP A 55 -21.09 -19.10 -13.43
C ASP A 55 -19.68 -19.32 -14.01
N SER A 56 -18.99 -18.26 -14.46
CA SER A 56 -17.60 -18.32 -14.95
C SER A 56 -16.78 -17.09 -14.57
N VAL A 57 -15.78 -17.29 -13.71
CA VAL A 57 -14.81 -16.27 -13.31
C VAL A 57 -14.05 -15.73 -14.52
N SER A 58 -13.70 -16.58 -15.50
CA SER A 58 -13.05 -16.15 -16.75
C SER A 58 -13.96 -15.24 -17.57
N ALA A 59 -15.23 -15.60 -17.75
CA ALA A 59 -16.17 -14.76 -18.49
C ALA A 59 -16.39 -13.39 -17.83
N TYR A 60 -16.35 -13.34 -16.49
CA TYR A 60 -16.38 -12.08 -15.75
C TYR A 60 -15.19 -11.19 -16.10
N PHE A 61 -13.97 -11.72 -16.05
CA PHE A 61 -12.78 -10.91 -16.33
C PHE A 61 -12.63 -10.54 -17.81
N GLU A 62 -13.09 -11.39 -18.74
CA GLU A 62 -13.21 -11.05 -20.16
C GLU A 62 -14.14 -9.84 -20.36
N ALA A 63 -15.35 -9.90 -19.82
CA ALA A 63 -16.31 -8.80 -19.92
C ALA A 63 -15.83 -7.51 -19.22
N LEU A 64 -15.09 -7.63 -18.10
CA LEU A 64 -14.48 -6.49 -17.42
C LEU A 64 -13.40 -5.83 -18.26
N GLU A 65 -12.50 -6.60 -18.88
CA GLU A 65 -11.47 -6.06 -19.78
C GLU A 65 -12.11 -5.38 -20.99
N GLU A 66 -13.08 -6.03 -21.64
CA GLU A 66 -13.82 -5.46 -22.77
C GLU A 66 -14.48 -4.13 -22.40
N ARG A 67 -15.12 -4.08 -21.23
CA ARG A 67 -15.76 -2.86 -20.74
C ARG A 67 -14.75 -1.75 -20.50
N ARG A 68 -13.63 -2.04 -19.82
CA ARG A 68 -12.54 -1.07 -19.59
C ARG A 68 -11.98 -0.52 -20.89
N LEU A 69 -11.73 -1.38 -21.87
CA LEU A 69 -11.27 -0.97 -23.20
C LEU A 69 -12.29 -0.06 -23.90
N SER A 70 -13.59 -0.39 -23.81
CA SER A 70 -14.65 0.44 -24.40
C SER A 70 -14.78 1.82 -23.77
N ASP A 71 -14.45 1.94 -22.48
CA ASP A 71 -14.43 3.20 -21.73
C ASP A 71 -13.13 4.00 -21.95
N GLY A 72 -12.23 3.53 -22.82
CA GLY A 72 -10.96 4.20 -23.13
C GLY A 72 -9.87 4.03 -22.07
N LEU A 73 -10.03 3.06 -21.16
CA LEU A 73 -9.05 2.70 -20.13
C LEU A 73 -8.02 1.71 -20.68
N MET A 74 -7.22 1.09 -19.80
CA MET A 74 -6.20 0.08 -20.16
C MET A 74 -5.21 0.55 -21.25
N ARG A 75 -4.91 1.85 -21.27
CA ARG A 75 -3.97 2.47 -22.21
C ARG A 75 -2.60 1.78 -22.12
N SER A 76 -2.00 1.51 -23.27
CA SER A 76 -0.66 0.89 -23.39
C SER A 76 0.46 1.90 -23.68
N GLU A 77 0.12 3.18 -23.69
CA GLU A 77 1.06 4.28 -23.88
C GLU A 77 1.88 4.49 -22.61
N ARG A 78 3.20 4.33 -22.69
CA ARG A 78 4.09 4.55 -21.53
C ARG A 78 4.35 6.04 -21.25
N SER A 79 4.26 6.89 -22.26
CA SER A 79 4.52 8.33 -22.15
C SER A 79 3.41 9.10 -22.90
N PRO A 80 2.18 9.10 -22.36
CA PRO A 80 1.05 9.77 -23.00
C PRO A 80 1.31 11.26 -23.18
N ARG A 81 1.17 11.78 -24.41
CA ARG A 81 1.49 13.18 -24.75
C ARG A 81 0.47 14.17 -24.18
N ASP A 82 -0.75 13.71 -23.97
CA ASP A 82 -1.88 14.43 -23.38
C ASP A 82 -1.77 14.58 -21.85
N LEU A 83 -0.86 13.84 -21.21
CA LEU A 83 -0.68 13.82 -19.75
C LEU A 83 0.78 14.07 -19.36
N PRO A 84 1.33 15.27 -19.63
CA PRO A 84 2.61 15.65 -19.07
C PRO A 84 2.52 15.76 -17.54
N PHE A 85 3.63 15.51 -16.85
CA PHE A 85 3.74 15.72 -15.41
C PHE A 85 4.99 16.55 -15.09
N SER A 86 4.90 17.35 -14.04
CA SER A 86 5.98 18.20 -13.55
C SER A 86 6.78 17.52 -12.42
N ALA A 87 7.89 18.14 -12.01
CA ALA A 87 8.62 17.72 -10.81
C ALA A 87 7.76 17.77 -9.54
N ARG A 88 6.82 18.72 -9.47
CA ARG A 88 5.89 18.85 -8.33
C ARG A 88 4.88 17.71 -8.31
N ASP A 89 4.33 17.35 -9.48
CA ASP A 89 3.43 16.20 -9.59
C ASP A 89 4.17 14.92 -9.19
N LEU A 90 5.42 14.74 -9.64
CA LEU A 90 6.25 13.61 -9.25
C LEU A 90 6.53 13.57 -7.73
N GLU A 91 6.81 14.72 -7.08
CA GLU A 91 6.94 14.81 -5.61
C GLU A 91 5.65 14.37 -4.90
N ASP A 92 4.52 14.96 -5.28
CA ASP A 92 3.24 14.73 -4.59
C ASP A 92 2.73 13.30 -4.80
N ILE A 93 2.89 12.75 -6.01
CA ILE A 93 2.54 11.37 -6.32
C ILE A 93 3.46 10.40 -5.57
N PHE A 94 4.77 10.62 -5.55
CA PHE A 94 5.68 9.76 -4.79
C PHE A 94 5.29 9.68 -3.32
N VAL A 95 4.95 10.82 -2.70
CA VAL A 95 4.49 10.84 -1.31
C VAL A 95 3.24 9.97 -1.13
N GLN A 96 2.23 10.11 -2.00
CA GLN A 96 0.99 9.32 -1.89
C GLN A 96 1.20 7.83 -2.12
N ILE A 97 2.10 7.46 -3.03
CA ILE A 97 2.27 6.06 -3.43
C ILE A 97 3.25 5.32 -2.51
N ALA A 98 4.32 5.97 -2.06
CA ALA A 98 5.40 5.33 -1.29
C ALA A 98 5.32 5.54 0.23
N LEU A 99 4.58 6.56 0.70
CA LEU A 99 4.51 6.93 2.12
C LEU A 99 3.10 6.86 2.70
N TYR A 100 2.19 6.22 1.98
CA TYR A 100 0.89 5.79 2.49
C TYR A 100 0.71 4.29 2.19
N GLU A 101 -0.09 3.61 3.00
CA GLU A 101 -0.54 2.23 2.76
C GLU A 101 -1.98 2.23 2.28
N GLU A 102 -2.32 1.36 1.31
CA GLU A 102 -3.68 1.16 0.80
C GLU A 102 -4.61 0.64 1.89
N TYR A 103 -4.12 -0.27 2.73
CA TYR A 103 -4.89 -0.95 3.77
C TYR A 103 -4.44 -0.55 5.16
N SER A 104 -5.41 -0.35 6.06
CA SER A 104 -5.17 -0.12 7.49
C SER A 104 -5.83 -1.21 8.33
N VAL A 105 -5.14 -1.69 9.36
CA VAL A 105 -5.71 -2.64 10.32
C VAL A 105 -6.51 -1.88 11.38
N THR A 106 -7.82 -2.13 11.45
CA THR A 106 -8.71 -1.58 12.48
C THR A 106 -9.32 -2.73 13.28
N GLY A 107 -8.77 -3.01 14.47
CA GLY A 107 -9.12 -4.21 15.25
C GLY A 107 -8.65 -5.47 14.52
N ASP A 108 -9.55 -6.45 14.33
CA ASP A 108 -9.28 -7.70 13.61
C ASP A 108 -9.64 -7.63 12.11
N ARG A 109 -9.74 -6.42 11.54
CA ARG A 109 -10.17 -6.20 10.14
C ARG A 109 -9.18 -5.35 9.39
N ILE A 110 -8.94 -5.72 8.13
CA ILE A 110 -8.24 -4.91 7.14
C ILE A 110 -9.26 -4.03 6.43
N VAL A 111 -9.04 -2.72 6.42
CA VAL A 111 -9.90 -1.73 5.76
C VAL A 111 -9.06 -0.95 4.75
N GLU A 112 -9.51 -0.91 3.50
CA GLU A 112 -8.95 -0.06 2.45
C GLU A 112 -9.11 1.41 2.86
N ARG A 113 -8.01 2.01 3.33
CA ARG A 113 -7.93 3.40 3.77
C ARG A 113 -6.47 3.82 3.71
N ALA A 114 -6.18 4.73 2.77
CA ALA A 114 -4.91 5.41 2.68
C ALA A 114 -4.49 5.97 4.04
N SER A 115 -3.43 5.43 4.61
CA SER A 115 -2.91 5.83 5.93
C SER A 115 -1.41 6.11 5.87
N PRO A 116 -0.91 7.17 6.53
CA PRO A 116 0.52 7.49 6.48
C PRO A 116 1.39 6.34 7.00
N THR A 117 2.48 6.07 6.28
CA THR A 117 3.47 5.05 6.64
C THR A 117 4.90 5.62 6.54
N VAL A 118 5.88 4.74 6.67
CA VAL A 118 7.31 5.02 6.50
C VAL A 118 7.82 4.42 5.20
N LEU A 119 8.91 4.98 4.67
CA LEU A 119 9.56 4.44 3.47
C LEU A 119 10.06 3.02 3.72
N ARG A 120 9.50 2.03 3.01
CA ARG A 120 9.94 0.63 3.02
C ARG A 120 10.36 0.18 1.63
N ARG A 121 11.45 -0.57 1.56
CA ARG A 121 11.96 -1.17 0.33
C ARG A 121 12.90 -2.33 0.65
N TRP A 122 13.33 -3.05 -0.38
CA TRP A 122 14.33 -4.10 -0.27
C TRP A 122 15.73 -3.51 -0.07
N GLN A 123 16.57 -4.22 0.68
CA GLN A 123 18.04 -4.03 0.65
C GLN A 123 18.71 -5.24 0.00
N ASP A 124 18.26 -6.44 0.37
CA ASP A 124 18.76 -7.69 -0.20
C ASP A 124 18.28 -7.91 -1.64
N PRO A 125 19.02 -8.69 -2.44
CA PRO A 125 18.59 -9.07 -3.79
C PRO A 125 17.17 -9.65 -3.82
N VAL A 126 16.37 -9.17 -4.78
CA VAL A 126 15.01 -9.65 -4.99
C VAL A 126 15.05 -10.83 -5.96
N ARG A 127 14.62 -11.99 -5.48
CA ARG A 127 14.60 -13.25 -6.22
C ARG A 127 13.15 -13.67 -6.39
N MET A 128 12.62 -13.38 -7.57
CA MET A 128 11.24 -13.64 -7.95
C MET A 128 11.08 -15.08 -8.43
N ARG A 129 10.02 -15.76 -8.03
CA ARG A 129 9.63 -17.06 -8.62
C ARG A 129 8.17 -17.05 -9.01
N LEU A 130 7.89 -17.51 -10.23
CA LEU A 130 6.53 -17.75 -10.68
C LEU A 130 6.10 -19.16 -10.29
N ASP A 131 4.94 -19.22 -9.66
CA ASP A 131 4.37 -20.37 -8.99
C ASP A 131 2.95 -20.56 -9.54
N PHE A 132 2.79 -21.41 -10.55
CA PHE A 132 1.52 -21.60 -11.25
C PHE A 132 0.64 -22.64 -10.54
N GLY A 133 -0.67 -22.44 -10.61
CA GLY A 133 -1.67 -23.46 -10.31
C GLY A 133 -1.76 -24.51 -11.42
N ASP A 134 -2.35 -25.66 -11.09
CA ASP A 134 -2.46 -26.81 -11.98
C ASP A 134 -3.37 -26.50 -13.19
N ALA A 135 -4.33 -25.60 -13.01
CA ALA A 135 -5.24 -25.17 -14.07
C ALA A 135 -4.61 -24.24 -15.11
N VAL A 136 -3.38 -23.72 -14.88
CA VAL A 136 -2.75 -22.75 -15.80
C VAL A 136 -2.10 -23.47 -16.99
N PRO A 137 -2.51 -23.23 -18.24
CA PRO A 137 -1.93 -23.91 -19.41
C PRO A 137 -0.43 -23.64 -19.57
N ALA A 138 0.34 -24.64 -19.99
CA ALA A 138 1.80 -24.53 -20.17
C ALA A 138 2.22 -23.38 -21.12
N SER A 139 1.40 -23.07 -22.13
CA SER A 139 1.62 -21.93 -23.03
C SER A 139 1.53 -20.59 -22.31
N VAL A 140 0.56 -20.43 -21.41
CA VAL A 140 0.41 -19.26 -20.54
C VAL A 140 1.60 -19.16 -19.59
N GLN A 141 1.98 -20.26 -18.94
CA GLN A 141 3.13 -20.29 -18.04
C GLN A 141 4.42 -19.83 -18.76
N ALA A 142 4.66 -20.31 -19.98
CA ALA A 142 5.83 -19.94 -20.77
C ALA A 142 5.81 -18.46 -21.20
N SER A 143 4.64 -17.92 -21.56
CA SER A 143 4.46 -16.51 -21.89
C SER A 143 4.74 -15.62 -20.68
N ASP A 144 4.12 -15.95 -19.54
CA ASP A 144 4.21 -15.18 -18.31
C ASP A 144 5.64 -15.20 -17.73
N ARG A 145 6.33 -16.34 -17.74
CA ARG A 145 7.75 -16.42 -17.34
C ARG A 145 8.64 -15.51 -18.17
N ARG A 146 8.41 -15.45 -19.49
CA ARG A 146 9.18 -14.58 -20.39
C ARG A 146 8.90 -13.11 -20.11
N PHE A 147 7.64 -12.76 -19.94
CA PHE A 147 7.22 -11.40 -19.62
C PHE A 147 7.84 -10.94 -18.29
N VAL A 148 7.66 -11.72 -17.21
CA VAL A 148 8.17 -11.37 -15.88
C VAL A 148 9.69 -11.34 -15.86
N SER A 149 10.40 -12.24 -16.56
CA SER A 149 11.87 -12.17 -16.65
C SER A 149 12.37 -10.89 -17.32
N GLY A 150 11.71 -10.48 -18.41
CA GLY A 150 12.02 -9.21 -19.09
C GLY A 150 11.71 -8.00 -18.21
N TYR A 151 10.59 -8.06 -17.48
CA TYR A 151 10.18 -6.98 -16.60
C TYR A 151 11.06 -6.86 -15.35
N ALA A 152 11.39 -7.96 -14.68
CA ALA A 152 12.35 -8.01 -13.57
C ALA A 152 13.71 -7.41 -13.97
N SER A 153 14.18 -7.72 -15.18
CA SER A 153 15.40 -7.11 -15.73
C SER A 153 15.27 -5.60 -15.93
N ARG A 154 14.09 -5.11 -16.34
CA ARG A 154 13.81 -3.67 -16.47
C ARG A 154 13.76 -3.01 -15.09
N LEU A 155 13.06 -3.61 -14.12
CA LEU A 155 13.04 -3.12 -12.74
C LEU A 155 14.45 -3.00 -12.18
N SER A 156 15.30 -4.03 -12.35
CA SER A 156 16.68 -4.00 -11.86
C SER A 156 17.49 -2.84 -12.44
N ARG A 157 17.34 -2.55 -13.74
CA ARG A 157 18.00 -1.41 -14.39
C ARG A 157 17.46 -0.05 -13.92
N LEU A 158 16.16 0.03 -13.63
CA LEU A 158 15.53 1.28 -13.17
C LEU A 158 15.96 1.62 -11.75
N THR A 159 16.00 0.63 -10.86
CA THR A 159 16.23 0.85 -9.43
C THR A 159 17.68 0.69 -9.02
N GLY A 160 18.51 0.00 -9.82
CA GLY A 160 19.84 -0.45 -9.40
C GLY A 160 19.79 -1.61 -8.39
N GLN A 161 18.61 -2.04 -7.95
CA GLN A 161 18.45 -3.20 -7.08
C GLN A 161 18.72 -4.48 -7.88
N PRO A 162 19.47 -5.45 -7.36
CA PRO A 162 19.59 -6.76 -8.00
C PRO A 162 18.24 -7.48 -7.98
N ILE A 163 17.66 -7.72 -9.15
CA ILE A 163 16.37 -8.43 -9.30
C ILE A 163 16.55 -9.54 -10.34
N SER A 164 16.11 -10.75 -10.00
CA SER A 164 16.22 -11.92 -10.86
C SER A 164 15.00 -12.82 -10.73
N VAL A 165 14.71 -13.58 -11.79
CA VAL A 165 13.75 -14.68 -11.73
C VAL A 165 14.53 -15.97 -11.48
N VAL A 166 14.10 -16.75 -10.50
CA VAL A 166 14.76 -17.97 -10.03
C VAL A 166 13.77 -19.13 -9.93
N GLU A 167 14.27 -20.37 -9.94
CA GLU A 167 13.46 -21.57 -9.71
C GLU A 167 13.42 -21.98 -8.22
N ASN A 168 14.49 -21.66 -7.47
CA ASN A 168 14.63 -22.00 -6.05
C ASN A 168 15.12 -20.78 -5.24
N ASP A 169 14.98 -20.84 -3.92
CA ASP A 169 15.46 -19.81 -2.97
C ASP A 169 14.90 -18.40 -3.20
N ALA A 170 13.69 -18.31 -3.72
CA ALA A 170 12.97 -17.05 -3.90
C ALA A 170 12.59 -16.40 -2.57
N ASN A 171 12.57 -15.06 -2.56
CA ASN A 171 11.99 -14.24 -1.49
C ASN A 171 10.83 -13.38 -1.99
N PHE A 172 10.55 -13.37 -3.29
CA PHE A 172 9.33 -12.79 -3.86
C PHE A 172 8.60 -13.88 -4.66
N HIS A 173 7.45 -14.32 -4.16
CA HIS A 173 6.63 -15.35 -4.79
C HIS A 173 5.51 -14.71 -5.62
N VAL A 174 5.41 -15.07 -6.90
CA VAL A 174 4.34 -14.65 -7.81
C VAL A 174 3.45 -15.86 -8.08
N LEU A 175 2.33 -15.93 -7.38
CA LEU A 175 1.36 -17.02 -7.44
C LEU A 175 0.34 -16.72 -8.53
N VAL A 176 0.24 -17.58 -9.53
CA VAL A 176 -0.73 -17.47 -10.63
C VAL A 176 -1.72 -18.61 -10.48
N VAL A 177 -2.88 -18.33 -9.91
CA VAL A 177 -3.82 -19.36 -9.43
C VAL A 177 -5.24 -19.00 -9.82
N ASN A 178 -6.07 -20.01 -10.08
CA ASN A 178 -7.50 -19.80 -10.28
C ASN A 178 -8.23 -19.59 -8.94
N GLU A 179 -9.52 -19.27 -8.99
CA GLU A 179 -10.36 -18.98 -7.83
C GLU A 179 -10.39 -20.12 -6.82
N ALA A 180 -10.53 -21.37 -7.27
CA ALA A 180 -10.58 -22.53 -6.39
C ALA A 180 -9.22 -22.81 -5.72
N GLU A 181 -8.12 -22.69 -6.47
CA GLU A 181 -6.75 -22.85 -5.98
C GLU A 181 -6.39 -21.74 -4.99
N ARG A 182 -6.84 -20.50 -5.25
CA ARG A 182 -6.71 -19.35 -4.35
C ARG A 182 -7.45 -19.58 -3.03
N GLN A 183 -8.69 -20.08 -3.07
CA GLN A 183 -9.45 -20.41 -1.85
C GLN A 183 -8.76 -21.53 -1.03
N ALA A 184 -8.00 -22.42 -1.68
CA ALA A 184 -7.25 -23.50 -1.02
C ALA A 184 -5.78 -23.13 -0.71
N ILE A 185 -5.35 -21.88 -0.90
CA ILE A 185 -3.92 -21.51 -0.94
C ILE A 185 -3.23 -21.47 0.43
N ALA A 186 -3.99 -21.43 1.54
CA ALA A 186 -3.44 -21.16 2.87
C ALA A 186 -2.25 -22.07 3.27
N PRO A 187 -2.28 -23.41 3.09
CA PRO A 187 -1.13 -24.26 3.39
C PRO A 187 0.12 -23.92 2.59
N ARG A 188 -0.04 -23.40 1.36
CA ARG A 188 1.08 -22.94 0.52
C ARG A 188 1.65 -21.65 1.10
N LEU A 189 0.81 -20.67 1.41
CA LEU A 189 1.26 -19.39 1.98
C LEU A 189 2.03 -19.57 3.29
N THR A 190 1.56 -20.43 4.20
CA THR A 190 2.25 -20.72 5.47
C THR A 190 3.65 -21.31 5.27
N ARG A 191 3.88 -22.05 4.18
CA ARG A 191 5.22 -22.57 3.84
C ARG A 191 6.13 -21.51 3.23
N LEU A 192 5.57 -20.63 2.40
CA LEU A 192 6.34 -19.58 1.72
C LEU A 192 6.73 -18.46 2.70
N VAL A 193 5.82 -18.08 3.59
CA VAL A 193 6.04 -17.07 4.63
C VAL A 193 5.71 -17.68 5.99
N PRO A 194 6.68 -18.34 6.65
CA PRO A 194 6.50 -18.87 7.98
C PRO A 194 6.14 -17.75 8.97
N GLY A 195 5.02 -17.91 9.68
CA GLY A 195 4.52 -16.92 10.63
C GLY A 195 3.54 -15.89 10.05
N ILE A 196 3.08 -16.08 8.80
CA ILE A 196 1.96 -15.31 8.25
C ILE A 196 0.72 -15.41 9.15
N ASP A 197 0.09 -14.27 9.43
CA ASP A 197 -1.05 -14.20 10.35
C ASP A 197 -2.37 -14.62 9.68
N GLN A 198 -3.37 -14.94 10.51
CA GLN A 198 -4.66 -15.42 10.02
C GLN A 198 -5.44 -14.37 9.22
N VAL A 199 -5.31 -13.09 9.55
CA VAL A 199 -6.02 -12.01 8.85
C VAL A 199 -5.51 -11.90 7.42
N THR A 200 -4.20 -12.00 7.22
CA THR A 200 -3.57 -12.04 5.90
C THR A 200 -3.98 -13.31 5.12
N LEU A 201 -4.04 -14.48 5.76
CA LEU A 201 -4.52 -15.70 5.13
C LEU A 201 -5.98 -15.58 4.68
N ASP A 202 -6.85 -15.02 5.52
CA ASP A 202 -8.26 -14.80 5.21
C ASP A 202 -8.43 -13.77 4.10
N LEU A 203 -7.63 -12.69 4.06
CA LEU A 203 -7.62 -11.73 2.96
C LEU A 203 -7.35 -12.41 1.61
N VAL A 204 -6.31 -13.27 1.55
CA VAL A 204 -5.99 -13.97 0.30
C VAL A 204 -7.03 -15.04 -0.03
N ARG A 205 -7.65 -15.69 0.97
CA ARG A 205 -8.70 -16.72 0.77
C ARG A 205 -10.04 -16.13 0.34
N ASP A 206 -10.39 -14.95 0.84
CA ASP A 206 -11.72 -14.33 0.64
C ASP A 206 -11.65 -13.11 -0.30
N LEU A 207 -10.56 -12.98 -1.07
CA LEU A 207 -10.34 -11.92 -2.05
C LEU A 207 -11.57 -11.75 -2.97
N PRO A 208 -12.22 -10.57 -2.97
CA PRO A 208 -13.44 -10.36 -3.75
C PRO A 208 -13.14 -10.42 -5.24
N LEU A 209 -14.16 -10.76 -6.03
CA LEU A 209 -14.04 -10.90 -7.48
C LEU A 209 -13.64 -9.59 -8.18
N SER A 210 -13.96 -8.44 -7.58
CA SER A 210 -13.57 -7.11 -8.07
C SER A 210 -12.05 -6.82 -7.98
N VAL A 211 -11.30 -7.62 -7.22
CA VAL A 211 -9.84 -7.47 -7.07
C VAL A 211 -9.14 -8.49 -7.97
N SER A 212 -8.53 -8.00 -9.04
CA SER A 212 -7.87 -8.81 -10.07
C SER A 212 -6.57 -9.47 -9.58
N CYS A 213 -5.83 -8.75 -8.74
CA CYS A 213 -4.54 -9.14 -8.20
C CYS A 213 -4.29 -8.45 -6.84
N LEU A 214 -3.32 -8.98 -6.09
CA LEU A 214 -2.91 -8.45 -4.79
C LEU A 214 -1.43 -8.73 -4.53
N VAL A 215 -0.67 -7.77 -4.01
CA VAL A 215 0.66 -7.99 -3.44
C VAL A 215 0.70 -7.68 -1.95
N LEU A 216 1.44 -8.51 -1.23
CA LEU A 216 1.74 -8.34 0.18
C LEU A 216 3.25 -8.39 0.36
N ALA A 217 3.83 -7.32 0.89
CA ALA A 217 5.24 -7.25 1.24
C ALA A 217 5.40 -7.28 2.76
N PHE A 218 6.38 -8.05 3.23
CA PHE A 218 6.59 -8.32 4.64
C PHE A 218 7.98 -7.85 5.07
N SER A 219 8.04 -7.26 6.26
CA SER A 219 9.29 -6.98 6.96
C SER A 219 9.40 -7.85 8.19
N ARG A 220 10.40 -8.72 8.24
CA ARG A 220 10.67 -9.51 9.45
C ARG A 220 11.26 -8.64 10.56
N SER A 221 11.05 -9.08 11.80
CA SER A 221 11.70 -8.54 13.01
C SER A 221 11.40 -7.08 13.34
N GLY A 222 10.27 -6.54 12.89
CA GLY A 222 9.87 -5.15 13.18
C GLY A 222 10.75 -4.11 12.50
N THR A 223 11.47 -4.48 11.44
CA THR A 223 12.23 -3.55 10.61
C THR A 223 11.34 -2.94 9.52
N ASP A 224 11.82 -1.89 8.87
CA ASP A 224 11.18 -1.29 7.69
C ASP A 224 11.78 -1.82 6.36
N VAL A 225 12.56 -2.90 6.44
CA VAL A 225 13.21 -3.54 5.30
C VAL A 225 12.37 -4.73 4.85
N TYR A 226 11.99 -4.75 3.58
CA TYR A 226 11.30 -5.91 3.01
C TYR A 226 12.21 -7.12 2.94
N THR A 227 11.69 -8.25 3.39
CA THR A 227 12.37 -9.55 3.39
C THR A 227 11.64 -10.58 2.55
N ASP A 228 10.32 -10.45 2.41
CA ASP A 228 9.48 -11.38 1.66
C ASP A 228 8.36 -10.62 0.95
N ALA A 229 7.91 -11.13 -0.20
CA ALA A 229 6.67 -10.68 -0.81
C ALA A 229 5.92 -11.83 -1.47
N ILE A 230 4.60 -11.70 -1.51
CA ILE A 230 3.69 -12.59 -2.23
C ILE A 230 2.79 -11.74 -3.11
N ALA A 231 2.87 -11.92 -4.43
CA ALA A 231 1.88 -11.44 -5.37
C ALA A 231 0.93 -12.58 -5.76
N VAL A 232 -0.36 -12.32 -5.78
CA VAL A 232 -1.41 -13.26 -6.19
C VAL A 232 -2.08 -12.68 -7.43
N ILE A 233 -2.02 -13.44 -8.53
CA ILE A 233 -2.54 -13.07 -9.84
C ILE A 233 -3.59 -14.11 -10.22
N ARG A 234 -4.81 -13.66 -10.53
CA ARG A 234 -5.86 -14.56 -10.98
C ARG A 234 -5.52 -15.15 -12.36
N ALA A 235 -5.53 -16.48 -12.45
CA ALA A 235 -5.26 -17.20 -13.69
C ALA A 235 -6.32 -16.94 -14.78
N GLU A 236 -7.54 -16.58 -14.37
CA GLU A 236 -8.69 -16.31 -15.23
C GLU A 236 -8.66 -14.96 -15.95
N LEU A 237 -7.70 -14.09 -15.63
CA LEU A 237 -7.55 -12.80 -16.29
C LEU A 237 -7.18 -12.99 -17.78
N PRO A 238 -7.77 -12.21 -18.70
CA PRO A 238 -7.26 -12.09 -20.05
C PRO A 238 -5.81 -11.60 -20.08
N GLU A 239 -5.11 -11.80 -21.19
CA GLU A 239 -3.66 -11.58 -21.26
C GLU A 239 -3.26 -10.13 -20.95
N LEU A 240 -4.02 -9.13 -21.41
CA LEU A 240 -3.70 -7.72 -21.17
C LEU A 240 -3.84 -7.38 -19.68
N SER A 241 -4.96 -7.72 -19.05
CA SER A 241 -5.19 -7.53 -17.61
C SER A 241 -4.20 -8.31 -16.76
N ARG A 242 -3.86 -9.55 -17.13
CA ARG A 242 -2.86 -10.34 -16.40
C ARG A 242 -1.48 -9.69 -16.46
N ARG A 243 -1.09 -9.14 -17.61
CA ARG A 243 0.17 -8.38 -17.75
C ARG A 243 0.14 -7.05 -16.99
N ALA A 244 -1.01 -6.36 -16.94
CA ALA A 244 -1.18 -5.16 -16.12
C ALA A 244 -0.94 -5.48 -14.64
N CYS A 245 -1.55 -6.55 -14.12
CA CYS A 245 -1.29 -7.05 -12.77
C CYS A 245 0.19 -7.39 -12.54
N TYR A 246 0.89 -8.01 -13.50
CA TYR A 246 2.34 -8.21 -13.34
C TYR A 246 3.13 -6.90 -13.29
N TYR A 247 2.72 -5.86 -14.02
CA TYR A 247 3.37 -4.55 -13.89
C TYR A 247 3.14 -3.94 -12.52
N GLU A 248 1.90 -3.97 -12.05
CA GLU A 248 1.45 -3.34 -10.82
C GLU A 248 2.07 -4.04 -9.61
N GLU A 249 1.76 -5.32 -9.43
CA GLU A 249 2.11 -6.06 -8.22
C GLU A 249 3.62 -6.19 -8.00
N LEU A 250 4.38 -6.34 -9.09
CA LEU A 250 5.83 -6.45 -8.99
C LEU A 250 6.44 -5.09 -8.69
N ALA A 251 5.88 -3.97 -9.16
CA ALA A 251 6.36 -2.63 -8.82
C ALA A 251 5.95 -2.21 -7.40
N GLN A 252 4.68 -2.44 -7.02
CA GLN A 252 4.20 -2.19 -5.67
C GLN A 252 4.99 -3.02 -4.64
N GLY A 253 5.25 -4.30 -4.95
CA GLY A 253 6.09 -5.18 -4.15
C GLY A 253 7.54 -4.72 -3.97
N MET A 254 8.02 -3.75 -4.77
CA MET A 254 9.34 -3.13 -4.55
C MET A 254 9.34 -2.06 -3.45
N GLY A 255 8.18 -1.55 -3.03
CA GLY A 255 8.03 -0.44 -2.06
C GLY A 255 7.13 0.71 -2.51
N LEU A 256 6.18 0.47 -3.42
CA LEU A 256 5.18 1.45 -3.86
C LEU A 256 3.76 0.97 -3.47
N PRO A 257 3.43 0.81 -2.17
CA PRO A 257 2.33 -0.04 -1.71
C PRO A 257 0.91 0.57 -1.79
N ASN A 258 0.73 1.74 -2.39
CA ASN A 258 -0.56 2.40 -2.40
C ASN A 258 -0.94 2.89 -3.79
N ASP A 259 -2.24 2.94 -4.06
CA ASP A 259 -2.82 3.55 -5.25
C ASP A 259 -3.40 4.93 -4.94
N SER A 260 -3.51 5.76 -5.98
CA SER A 260 -4.16 7.06 -5.85
C SER A 260 -4.87 7.48 -7.13
N PRO A 261 -6.14 7.94 -7.06
CA PRO A 261 -6.81 8.52 -8.23
C PRO A 261 -6.11 9.79 -8.73
N ARG A 262 -5.21 10.39 -7.93
CA ARG A 262 -4.38 11.55 -8.32
C ARG A 262 -3.07 11.17 -9.02
N ALA A 263 -2.69 9.89 -9.01
CA ALA A 263 -1.48 9.42 -9.65
C ALA A 263 -1.71 9.24 -11.16
N ARG A 264 -1.86 10.33 -11.92
CA ARG A 264 -2.07 10.27 -13.37
C ARG A 264 -0.88 10.93 -14.08
N PRO A 265 -0.22 10.28 -15.06
CA PRO A 265 -0.53 8.99 -15.71
C PRO A 265 0.21 7.79 -15.09
N SER A 266 -0.18 7.33 -13.90
CA SER A 266 0.43 6.17 -13.24
C SER A 266 -0.34 4.89 -13.55
N LEU A 267 0.34 3.76 -13.51
CA LEU A 267 -0.33 2.46 -13.36
C LEU A 267 -1.07 2.37 -12.02
N PHE A 268 -0.53 2.99 -10.96
CA PHE A 268 -1.14 3.09 -9.62
C PHE A 268 -2.28 4.11 -9.56
N ASN A 269 -2.87 4.44 -10.71
CA ASN A 269 -4.10 5.21 -10.77
C ASN A 269 -5.24 4.24 -10.54
N ASP A 270 -6.02 4.49 -9.50
CA ASP A 270 -7.04 3.58 -8.97
C ASP A 270 -8.27 3.40 -9.91
N THR A 271 -8.10 3.74 -11.19
CA THR A 271 -9.11 3.71 -12.26
C THR A 271 -8.75 2.76 -13.39
N ALA A 272 -7.61 2.06 -13.32
CA ALA A 272 -7.10 1.18 -14.37
C ALA A 272 -6.96 1.88 -15.74
N GLU A 273 -6.60 3.17 -15.75
CA GLU A 273 -6.46 3.93 -17.00
C GLU A 273 -5.31 3.41 -17.85
N PHE A 274 -4.26 2.88 -17.22
CA PHE A 274 -3.07 2.34 -17.87
C PHE A 274 -2.94 0.84 -17.58
N ALA A 275 -2.51 0.07 -18.59
CA ALA A 275 -2.23 -1.37 -18.48
C ALA A 275 -0.72 -1.67 -18.53
N VAL A 276 0.12 -0.64 -18.44
CA VAL A 276 1.59 -0.73 -18.57
C VAL A 276 2.29 0.16 -17.57
N LEU A 277 3.51 -0.22 -17.18
CA LEU A 277 4.38 0.66 -16.38
C LEU A 277 4.79 1.91 -17.19
N THR A 278 4.24 3.07 -16.81
CA THR A 278 4.44 4.36 -17.48
C THR A 278 5.77 5.00 -17.11
N THR A 279 6.14 6.08 -17.78
CA THR A 279 7.35 6.86 -17.45
C THR A 279 7.25 7.48 -16.07
N LEU A 280 6.06 7.89 -15.63
CA LEU A 280 5.85 8.39 -14.26
C LEU A 280 6.23 7.30 -13.26
N ASP A 281 5.70 6.08 -13.43
CA ASP A 281 5.99 4.96 -12.53
C ASP A 281 7.47 4.58 -12.50
N GLU A 282 8.15 4.67 -13.64
CA GLU A 282 9.60 4.48 -13.69
C GLU A 282 10.37 5.52 -12.86
N GLN A 283 9.92 6.78 -12.86
CA GLN A 283 10.53 7.79 -12.01
C GLN A 283 10.25 7.52 -10.54
N LEU A 284 9.05 7.06 -10.18
CA LEU A 284 8.74 6.64 -8.81
C LEU A 284 9.68 5.52 -8.35
N LEU A 285 9.93 4.51 -9.18
CA LEU A 285 10.86 3.43 -8.87
C LEU A 285 12.31 3.92 -8.73
N ARG A 286 12.77 4.83 -9.60
CA ARG A 286 14.11 5.45 -9.49
C ARG A 286 14.25 6.23 -8.19
N MET A 287 13.26 7.05 -7.86
CA MET A 287 13.23 7.81 -6.61
C MET A 287 13.23 6.88 -5.40
N LEU A 288 12.41 5.83 -5.42
CA LEU A 288 12.27 4.87 -4.33
C LEU A 288 13.61 4.25 -3.95
N TYR A 289 14.52 4.04 -4.91
CA TYR A 289 15.84 3.47 -4.68
C TYR A 289 17.00 4.49 -4.69
N ASP A 290 16.69 5.79 -4.72
CA ASP A 290 17.72 6.83 -4.55
C ASP A 290 18.39 6.68 -3.17
N PRO A 291 19.74 6.72 -3.09
CA PRO A 291 20.47 6.50 -1.84
C PRO A 291 20.22 7.59 -0.79
N ARG A 292 19.71 8.76 -1.18
CA ARG A 292 19.37 9.84 -0.25
C ARG A 292 18.10 9.54 0.54
N LEU A 293 17.19 8.72 0.01
CA LEU A 293 16.04 8.22 0.73
C LEU A 293 16.44 7.01 1.58
N ARG A 294 16.29 7.15 2.90
CA ARG A 294 16.61 6.09 3.87
C ARG A 294 15.34 5.38 4.29
N ILE A 295 15.45 4.06 4.43
CA ILE A 295 14.38 3.22 4.99
C ILE A 295 13.97 3.75 6.37
N GLY A 296 12.67 3.74 6.65
CA GLY A 296 12.07 4.24 7.89
C GLY A 296 11.79 5.75 7.91
N MET A 297 12.18 6.51 6.88
CA MET A 297 11.82 7.94 6.79
C MET A 297 10.30 8.11 6.73
N ARG A 298 9.76 9.03 7.55
CA ARG A 298 8.38 9.51 7.45
C ARG A 298 8.28 10.62 6.41
N GLU A 299 7.07 10.94 5.95
CA GLU A 299 6.82 12.03 4.99
C GLU A 299 7.55 13.33 5.35
N ARG A 300 7.46 13.79 6.59
CA ARG A 300 8.10 15.04 7.02
C ARG A 300 9.61 15.07 6.77
N GLU A 301 10.28 13.92 6.90
CA GLU A 301 11.73 13.76 6.72
C GLU A 301 12.08 13.53 5.25
N ALA A 302 11.27 12.72 4.55
CA ALA A 302 11.50 12.33 3.17
C ALA A 302 11.18 13.46 2.18
N ARG A 303 10.11 14.24 2.40
CA ARG A 303 9.55 15.19 1.41
C ARG A 303 10.58 16.22 0.90
N PRO A 304 11.43 16.85 1.73
CA PRO A 304 12.47 17.76 1.23
C PRO A 304 13.53 17.06 0.36
N VAL A 305 13.79 15.77 0.60
CA VAL A 305 14.72 14.96 -0.21
C VAL A 305 14.04 14.55 -1.52
N ILE A 306 12.80 14.06 -1.45
CA ILE A 306 11.94 13.71 -2.59
C ILE A 306 11.86 14.88 -3.57
N ARG A 307 11.60 16.09 -3.08
CA ARG A 307 11.54 17.30 -3.92
C ARG A 307 12.80 17.52 -4.75
N ARG A 308 13.97 17.34 -4.12
CA ARG A 308 15.27 17.55 -4.78
C ARG A 308 15.51 16.49 -5.84
N ILE A 309 15.25 15.23 -5.51
CA ILE A 309 15.34 14.11 -6.47
C ILE A 309 14.39 14.35 -7.66
N ALA A 310 13.14 14.73 -7.40
CA ALA A 310 12.15 14.98 -8.42
C ALA A 310 12.54 16.13 -9.36
N ALA A 311 13.09 17.23 -8.82
CA ALA A 311 13.62 18.33 -9.62
C ALA A 311 14.76 17.87 -10.54
N GLU A 312 15.74 17.13 -9.99
CA GLU A 312 16.89 16.61 -10.75
C GLU A 312 16.46 15.66 -11.87
N LEU A 313 15.56 14.71 -11.59
CA LEU A 313 15.05 13.75 -12.59
C LEU A 313 14.26 14.43 -13.72
N MET A 314 13.64 15.57 -13.42
CA MET A 314 12.85 16.35 -14.38
C MET A 314 13.66 17.48 -15.04
N GLY A 315 14.97 17.56 -14.80
CA GLY A 315 15.87 18.54 -15.43
C GLY A 315 15.81 19.95 -14.84
N GLY A 316 15.33 20.11 -13.60
CA GLY A 316 15.39 21.36 -12.84
C GLY A 316 16.75 21.53 -12.13
N GLU A 317 17.27 22.75 -12.11
CA GLU A 317 18.49 23.09 -11.36
C GLU A 317 18.28 22.89 -9.85
N SER A 318 19.26 22.27 -9.19
CA SER A 318 19.26 21.93 -7.75
C SER A 318 19.46 23.12 -6.83
#